data_AF-A0A6I7PB44-F1
#
_entry.id   AF-A0A6I7PB44-F1
#
_cell.length_a   1.000
_cell.length_b   1.000
_cell.length_c   1.000
_cell.angle_alpha   90.00
_cell.angle_beta   90.00
_cell.angle_gamma   90.00
#
_symmetry.space_group_name_H-M   'P 1'
#
loop_
_entity.id
_entity.type
_entity.pdbx_description
1 polymer ?
#
loop_
_entity_poly.entity_id
_entity_poly.type
_entity_poly.pdbx_seq_one_letter_code
_entity_poly.pdbx_strand_id
1 'polypeptide(L)'
;MKPPLVPVLTGLLLLVVVVACSNEQPTVQSNGGPRFIVPEAGEGVTLSSAVQAPIAIRERSEAQDLRVSLSSDFIVSQVINTNLDQDQMEEQIIVFKRRDDPEDRIRLLVVDFDTVRNAYLPTWEGVTRANNMRTFAIYVSDVIGDHEMEIVAVGLNNAGEQTFDLFRRTTAPFGLGLYYENVASFVSDASIEIEESDRSEAYTTMQTTGRSFPVVVYSRNRESDNPLDLLRTTYHWRSDTGRYVRTMEEEIAGASLEEAQLAALYDGATSDFEAYLAGPWYRSVADESPNGAGEIAYFDPNARRVILYRGESQESYAWLNSNRTIYRAGPGLWINLHSEAVDTVRKQAAVSIPAIDTISLSIEGSQSWNGSYRRLTPGLQRTMIRQRSRPARTAEVPLSGLYRNESGTEILFSGVRFTMRESGQERSGGYAVYRVKDHVLDLKFLDPNGLVAENRTYRLDFTEDVYDDRVVRTIKLTPARVRSSGVETISTRAIVLEQIEERKSDPQT
;
A
#
# COMPACT_ATOMS: atom_id res chain seq x y z
N MET A 1 59.33 -41.14 45.27
CA MET A 1 59.23 -42.56 44.86
C MET A 1 59.39 -42.66 43.34
N LYS A 2 59.95 -43.76 42.83
CA LYS A 2 60.16 -43.98 41.39
C LYS A 2 58.86 -44.49 40.69
N PRO A 3 58.78 -44.42 39.35
CA PRO A 3 57.57 -44.68 38.53
C PRO A 3 57.61 -46.12 37.95
N PRO A 4 57.07 -46.50 36.76
CA PRO A 4 56.04 -45.94 35.84
C PRO A 4 55.00 -47.02 35.36
N LEU A 5 54.41 -46.82 34.17
CA LEU A 5 53.95 -47.80 33.15
C LEU A 5 52.50 -48.35 33.13
N VAL A 6 51.84 -48.03 32.00
CA VAL A 6 50.80 -48.76 31.26
C VAL A 6 51.46 -49.92 30.49
N PRO A 7 50.90 -51.16 30.37
CA PRO A 7 50.20 -51.55 29.11
C PRO A 7 49.18 -52.73 29.15
N VAL A 8 48.33 -52.86 28.08
CA VAL A 8 47.97 -54.09 27.29
C VAL A 8 47.41 -55.35 28.02
N LEU A 9 46.47 -56.19 27.55
CA LEU A 9 45.50 -56.31 26.42
C LEU A 9 44.74 -57.68 26.60
N THR A 10 43.82 -58.08 25.70
CA THR A 10 43.15 -59.44 25.56
C THR A 10 42.15 -59.80 26.67
N GLY A 11 40.83 -59.91 26.47
CA GLY A 11 39.98 -60.74 25.56
C GLY A 11 38.60 -60.96 26.26
N LEU A 12 37.61 -61.77 25.87
CA LEU A 12 37.28 -62.60 24.68
C LEU A 12 35.77 -63.00 24.77
N LEU A 13 35.11 -63.47 23.68
CA LEU A 13 33.70 -63.95 23.59
C LEU A 13 32.60 -62.85 23.70
N LEU A 14 31.45 -62.90 23.00
CA LEU A 14 30.64 -64.06 22.57
C LEU A 14 29.96 -63.91 21.18
N LEU A 15 29.54 -65.05 20.61
CA LEU A 15 28.64 -65.26 19.43
C LEU A 15 27.33 -64.41 19.48
N VAL A 16 26.62 -64.17 18.37
CA VAL A 16 25.80 -65.15 17.59
C VAL A 16 25.57 -64.68 16.13
N VAL A 17 25.46 -65.65 15.21
CA VAL A 17 25.05 -65.51 13.79
C VAL A 17 23.64 -66.12 13.61
N VAL A 18 22.86 -65.61 12.63
CA VAL A 18 21.74 -66.23 11.85
C VAL A 18 20.86 -65.05 11.35
N VAL A 19 20.83 -64.63 10.08
CA VAL A 19 20.40 -65.28 8.82
C VAL A 19 18.93 -65.72 8.81
N ALA A 20 18.04 -64.92 8.22
CA ALA A 20 16.97 -65.41 7.34
C ALA A 20 16.23 -64.24 6.65
N CYS A 21 16.28 -64.20 5.33
CA CYS A 21 15.15 -63.68 4.54
C CYS A 21 14.20 -64.86 4.30
N SER A 22 12.89 -64.66 4.45
CA SER A 22 11.88 -65.62 4.00
C SER A 22 10.65 -64.89 3.47
N ASN A 23 10.35 -65.09 2.19
CA ASN A 23 9.09 -64.69 1.58
C ASN A 23 7.94 -65.57 2.09
N GLU A 24 6.78 -64.97 2.36
CA GLU A 24 5.49 -65.62 2.16
C GLU A 24 4.52 -64.65 1.45
N GLN A 25 4.07 -65.08 0.27
CA GLN A 25 2.87 -64.67 -0.46
C GLN A 25 1.82 -65.78 -0.21
N PRO A 26 0.48 -65.57 -0.28
CA PRO A 26 -0.13 -65.09 -1.53
C PRO A 26 -1.52 -64.38 -1.52
N THR A 27 -1.88 -63.91 -2.73
CA THR A 27 -3.22 -63.83 -3.35
C THR A 27 -4.27 -62.74 -3.00
N VAL A 28 -4.35 -61.77 -3.92
CA VAL A 28 -5.55 -61.30 -4.67
C VAL A 28 -6.72 -60.64 -3.92
N GLN A 29 -6.91 -59.34 -4.21
CA GLN A 29 -8.16 -58.82 -4.81
C GLN A 29 -7.85 -57.62 -5.72
N SER A 30 -8.50 -57.56 -6.88
CA SER A 30 -8.42 -56.43 -7.81
C SER A 30 -9.60 -55.48 -7.65
N ASN A 31 -9.33 -54.23 -7.33
CA ASN A 31 -10.13 -53.05 -7.71
C ASN A 31 -9.14 -51.87 -7.58
N GLY A 32 -8.94 -51.02 -8.59
CA GLY A 32 -9.97 -50.45 -9.42
C GLY A 32 -10.04 -48.95 -9.12
N GLY A 33 -8.89 -48.27 -9.16
CA GLY A 33 -8.83 -46.82 -8.98
C GLY A 33 -9.65 -46.11 -10.07
N PRO A 34 -10.31 -44.98 -9.75
CA PRO A 34 -11.20 -44.32 -10.68
C PRO A 34 -10.46 -43.88 -11.95
N ARG A 35 -10.75 -44.56 -13.05
CA ARG A 35 -10.34 -44.14 -14.40
C ARG A 35 -11.14 -42.91 -14.78
N PHE A 36 -10.47 -41.84 -15.21
CA PHE A 36 -11.13 -40.79 -15.95
C PHE A 36 -11.55 -41.35 -17.32
N ILE A 37 -12.86 -41.49 -17.50
CA ILE A 37 -13.47 -41.78 -18.80
C ILE A 37 -13.63 -40.44 -19.51
N VAL A 38 -12.79 -40.16 -20.50
CA VAL A 38 -13.10 -39.13 -21.49
C VAL A 38 -14.11 -39.76 -22.46
N PRO A 39 -15.32 -39.20 -22.64
CA PRO A 39 -16.25 -39.69 -23.65
C PRO A 39 -15.67 -39.38 -25.04
N GLU A 40 -15.37 -40.43 -25.80
CA GLU A 40 -15.04 -40.31 -27.21
C GLU A 40 -16.31 -39.89 -27.96
N ALA A 41 -16.32 -38.65 -28.47
CA ALA A 41 -17.46 -38.14 -29.21
C ALA A 41 -17.55 -38.82 -30.58
N GLY A 42 -18.70 -39.46 -30.84
CA GLY A 42 -19.01 -40.01 -32.16
C GLY A 42 -19.00 -38.94 -33.25
N GLU A 43 -18.69 -39.38 -34.48
CA GLU A 43 -18.41 -38.53 -35.64
C GLU A 43 -19.54 -37.55 -35.98
N GLY A 44 -19.17 -36.37 -36.54
CA GLY A 44 -19.95 -35.85 -37.66
C GLY A 44 -20.55 -34.44 -37.62
N VAL A 45 -19.97 -33.43 -36.94
CA VAL A 45 -20.16 -32.02 -37.34
C VAL A 45 -18.85 -31.23 -37.22
N THR A 46 -18.34 -30.76 -38.36
CA THR A 46 -17.18 -29.85 -38.42
C THR A 46 -17.62 -28.38 -38.37
N LEU A 47 -17.13 -27.63 -37.39
CA LEU A 47 -17.08 -26.16 -37.44
C LEU A 47 -15.68 -25.67 -37.06
N SER A 48 -15.25 -24.64 -37.78
CA SER A 48 -13.87 -24.12 -37.89
C SER A 48 -13.03 -24.08 -36.63
N SER A 49 -11.78 -24.56 -36.74
CA SER A 49 -10.74 -24.52 -35.72
C SER A 49 -10.58 -23.13 -35.08
N ALA A 50 -10.97 -23.00 -33.81
CA ALA A 50 -10.44 -21.95 -32.96
C ALA A 50 -8.94 -22.25 -32.76
N VAL A 51 -8.08 -21.43 -33.33
CA VAL A 51 -6.64 -21.45 -33.01
C VAL A 51 -6.53 -21.15 -31.52
N GLN A 52 -6.23 -22.17 -30.71
CA GLN A 52 -5.78 -21.98 -29.35
C GLN A 52 -4.43 -21.27 -29.42
N ALA A 53 -4.47 -19.94 -29.42
CA ALA A 53 -3.31 -19.15 -29.03
C ALA A 53 -2.86 -19.71 -27.68
N PRO A 54 -1.59 -20.10 -27.51
CA PRO A 54 -1.12 -20.53 -26.20
C PRO A 54 -1.45 -19.42 -25.21
N ILE A 55 -1.99 -19.80 -24.06
CA ILE A 55 -2.13 -18.89 -22.93
C ILE A 55 -0.70 -18.60 -22.47
N ALA A 56 -0.06 -17.65 -23.14
CA ALA A 56 1.06 -16.95 -22.59
C ALA A 56 0.54 -16.38 -21.27
N ILE A 57 1.09 -16.89 -20.17
CA ILE A 57 1.07 -16.16 -18.92
C ILE A 57 1.78 -14.85 -19.24
N ARG A 58 1.00 -13.82 -19.57
CA ARG A 58 1.45 -12.45 -19.49
C ARG A 58 1.65 -12.20 -18.01
N GLU A 59 2.83 -12.56 -17.53
CA GLU A 59 3.55 -11.62 -16.71
C GLU A 59 3.45 -10.27 -17.44
N ARG A 60 2.58 -9.40 -16.92
CA ARG A 60 2.84 -7.98 -17.05
C ARG A 60 4.10 -7.72 -16.23
N SER A 61 5.25 -8.07 -16.80
CA SER A 61 6.34 -7.12 -16.77
C SER A 61 5.77 -5.90 -17.46
N GLU A 62 5.34 -4.93 -16.65
CA GLU A 62 4.85 -3.66 -17.15
C GLU A 62 6.00 -3.08 -17.94
N ALA A 63 5.85 -3.07 -19.26
CA ALA A 63 6.78 -2.40 -20.14
C ALA A 63 6.71 -0.92 -19.77
N GLN A 64 7.63 -0.51 -18.89
CA GLN A 64 7.89 0.88 -18.59
C GLN A 64 8.09 1.57 -19.94
N ASP A 65 7.26 2.59 -20.22
CA ASP A 65 7.12 3.15 -21.56
C ASP A 65 8.35 3.99 -21.90
N LEU A 66 9.42 3.29 -22.28
CA LEU A 66 10.73 3.83 -22.57
C LEU A 66 10.64 4.63 -23.87
N ARG A 67 10.84 5.94 -23.77
CA ARG A 67 10.82 6.87 -24.91
C ARG A 67 12.07 6.73 -25.79
N VAL A 68 13.06 5.94 -25.36
CA VAL A 68 14.32 5.63 -26.07
C VAL A 68 14.62 4.14 -26.08
N SER A 69 15.34 3.68 -27.12
CA SER A 69 15.89 2.32 -27.17
C SER A 69 17.17 2.22 -26.35
N LEU A 70 17.23 1.27 -25.41
CA LEU A 70 18.39 1.00 -24.55
C LEU A 70 19.11 -0.30 -24.96
N SER A 71 20.37 -0.46 -24.56
CA SER A 71 21.08 -1.74 -24.75
C SER A 71 20.44 -2.86 -23.93
N SER A 72 20.51 -4.10 -24.42
CA SER A 72 20.14 -5.32 -23.68
C SER A 72 20.94 -5.54 -22.38
N ASP A 73 22.07 -4.84 -22.24
CA ASP A 73 22.93 -4.90 -21.05
C ASP A 73 22.39 -4.05 -19.89
N PHE A 74 21.39 -3.21 -20.15
CA PHE A 74 20.75 -2.35 -19.15
C PHE A 74 19.57 -3.09 -18.51
N ILE A 75 19.63 -3.25 -17.20
CA ILE A 75 18.53 -3.77 -16.38
C ILE A 75 17.78 -2.56 -15.84
N VAL A 76 16.73 -2.14 -16.54
CA VAL A 76 15.85 -1.06 -16.12
C VAL A 76 15.00 -1.51 -14.94
N SER A 77 14.78 -0.64 -13.96
CA SER A 77 13.92 -0.92 -12.81
C SER A 77 12.82 0.10 -12.59
N GLN A 78 13.05 1.38 -12.89
CA GLN A 78 12.07 2.44 -12.69
C GLN A 78 12.17 3.44 -13.84
N VAL A 79 11.04 3.99 -14.26
CA VAL A 79 10.94 5.05 -15.25
C VAL A 79 9.99 6.10 -14.68
N ILE A 80 10.46 7.34 -14.63
CA ILE A 80 9.72 8.48 -14.10
C ILE A 80 9.63 9.51 -15.22
N ASN A 81 8.42 9.83 -15.65
CA ASN A 81 8.18 10.98 -16.51
C ASN A 81 7.94 12.18 -15.61
N THR A 82 8.68 13.27 -15.82
CA THR A 82 8.54 14.50 -15.03
C THR A 82 9.11 15.67 -15.82
N ASN A 83 8.56 16.86 -15.61
CA ASN A 83 9.06 18.06 -16.24
C ASN A 83 10.22 18.62 -15.39
N LEU A 84 11.42 18.61 -15.97
CA LEU A 84 12.69 18.98 -15.36
C LEU A 84 13.16 20.37 -15.76
N ASP A 85 12.67 20.91 -16.88
CA ASP A 85 13.19 22.14 -17.47
C ASP A 85 12.19 23.30 -17.64
N GLN A 86 10.91 23.03 -17.34
CA GLN A 86 9.73 23.91 -17.45
C GLN A 86 9.19 24.12 -18.87
N ASP A 87 9.52 23.26 -19.85
CA ASP A 87 8.92 23.29 -21.19
C ASP A 87 7.52 22.61 -21.26
N GLN A 88 7.01 22.29 -22.46
CA GLN A 88 5.69 21.65 -22.64
C GLN A 88 5.72 20.12 -22.70
N MET A 89 6.90 19.54 -22.89
CA MET A 89 7.12 18.10 -22.87
C MET A 89 7.39 17.66 -21.42
N GLU A 90 7.68 16.37 -21.28
CA GLU A 90 8.17 15.81 -20.03
C GLU A 90 9.46 15.07 -20.34
N GLU A 91 10.39 15.13 -19.42
CA GLU A 91 11.61 14.36 -19.49
C GLU A 91 11.36 12.99 -18.89
N GLN A 92 12.21 12.03 -19.23
CA GLN A 92 12.15 10.70 -18.69
C GLN A 92 13.44 10.38 -17.93
N ILE A 93 13.33 10.18 -16.62
CA ILE A 93 14.40 9.66 -15.78
C ILE A 93 14.25 8.13 -15.75
N ILE A 94 15.29 7.44 -16.21
CA ILE A 94 15.35 5.98 -16.25
C ILE A 94 16.36 5.51 -15.20
N VAL A 95 15.90 4.71 -14.25
CA VAL A 95 16.73 4.04 -13.24
C VAL A 95 17.11 2.67 -13.75
N PHE A 96 18.41 2.41 -13.86
CA PHE A 96 18.93 1.16 -14.41
C PHE A 96 20.20 0.70 -13.69
N LYS A 97 20.53 -0.57 -13.92
CA LYS A 97 21.85 -1.16 -13.67
C LYS A 97 22.45 -1.63 -14.98
N ARG A 98 23.76 -1.78 -15.03
CA ARG A 98 24.44 -2.43 -16.16
C ARG A 98 24.97 -3.80 -15.75
N ARG A 99 24.84 -4.78 -16.62
CA ARG A 99 25.37 -6.15 -16.39
C ARG A 99 26.89 -6.25 -16.32
N ASP A 100 27.59 -5.23 -16.84
CA ASP A 100 29.05 -5.14 -16.89
C ASP A 100 29.66 -4.27 -15.77
N ASP A 101 28.83 -3.72 -14.86
CA ASP A 101 29.30 -2.90 -13.74
C ASP A 101 29.74 -3.78 -12.55
N PRO A 102 31.05 -3.86 -12.23
CA PRO A 102 31.54 -4.73 -11.16
C PRO A 102 31.15 -4.24 -9.75
N GLU A 103 30.75 -2.98 -9.60
CA GLU A 103 30.29 -2.42 -8.33
C GLU A 103 28.76 -2.50 -8.17
N ASP A 104 28.05 -2.98 -9.20
CA ASP A 104 26.60 -3.19 -9.24
C ASP A 104 25.79 -1.92 -8.87
N ARG A 105 26.35 -0.74 -9.17
CA ARG A 105 25.77 0.57 -8.83
C ARG A 105 24.53 0.87 -9.65
N ILE A 106 23.58 1.55 -9.01
CA ILE A 106 22.39 2.08 -9.66
C ILE A 106 22.77 3.37 -10.40
N ARG A 107 22.31 3.47 -11.64
CA ARG A 107 22.57 4.55 -12.57
C ARG A 107 21.26 5.20 -12.99
N LEU A 108 21.37 6.48 -13.33
CA LEU A 108 20.28 7.34 -13.78
C LEU A 108 20.58 7.76 -15.20
N LEU A 109 19.59 7.70 -16.09
CA LEU A 109 19.66 8.26 -17.43
C LEU A 109 18.54 9.28 -17.58
N VAL A 110 18.88 10.54 -17.86
CA VAL A 110 17.89 11.56 -18.22
C VAL A 110 17.76 11.57 -19.74
N VAL A 111 16.50 11.58 -20.18
CA VAL A 111 16.08 11.58 -21.57
C VAL A 111 15.19 12.80 -21.80
N ASP A 112 15.56 13.59 -22.80
CA ASP A 112 15.07 14.93 -23.11
C ASP A 112 14.47 14.93 -24.52
N PHE A 113 13.51 15.83 -24.81
CA PHE A 113 12.89 15.93 -26.12
C PHE A 113 13.60 16.95 -27.02
N ASP A 114 14.43 16.46 -27.94
CA ASP A 114 15.07 17.33 -28.94
C ASP A 114 14.04 17.81 -29.97
N THR A 115 13.58 19.05 -29.81
CA THR A 115 12.62 19.71 -30.70
C THR A 115 13.11 19.91 -32.14
N VAL A 116 14.43 19.92 -32.37
CA VAL A 116 15.04 20.05 -33.71
C VAL A 116 15.03 18.72 -34.44
N ARG A 117 15.26 17.62 -33.71
CA ARG A 117 15.22 16.24 -34.23
C ARG A 117 13.85 15.58 -34.12
N ASN A 118 12.92 16.20 -33.39
CA ASN A 118 11.58 15.71 -33.07
C ASN A 118 11.61 14.28 -32.48
N ALA A 119 12.52 14.06 -31.52
CA ALA A 119 12.78 12.75 -30.93
C ALA A 119 13.32 12.87 -29.50
N TYR A 120 12.99 11.89 -28.66
CA TYR A 120 13.60 11.74 -27.33
C TYR A 120 15.03 11.21 -27.47
N LEU A 121 15.96 11.83 -26.73
CA LEU A 121 17.39 11.48 -26.74
C LEU A 121 17.95 11.44 -25.31
N PRO A 122 18.84 10.49 -24.98
CA PRO A 122 19.58 10.54 -23.72
C PRO A 122 20.53 11.74 -23.70
N THR A 123 20.44 12.57 -22.67
CA THR A 123 21.26 13.78 -22.51
C THR A 123 22.26 13.71 -21.37
N TRP A 124 21.97 12.92 -20.32
CA TRP A 124 22.84 12.78 -19.16
C TRP A 124 22.77 11.40 -18.53
N GLU A 125 23.92 10.86 -18.11
CA GLU A 125 24.04 9.65 -17.28
C GLU A 125 24.68 10.01 -15.92
N GLY A 126 24.00 9.62 -14.84
CA GLY A 126 24.49 9.75 -13.46
C GLY A 126 24.75 8.39 -12.81
N VAL A 127 25.72 8.36 -11.89
CA VAL A 127 26.03 7.18 -11.07
C VAL A 127 25.72 7.51 -9.60
N THR A 128 24.96 6.65 -8.94
CA THR A 128 24.65 6.79 -7.49
C THR A 128 25.59 5.93 -6.65
N ARG A 129 25.60 6.13 -5.33
CA ARG A 129 26.24 5.23 -4.37
C ARG A 129 25.38 4.02 -4.00
N ALA A 130 24.10 4.05 -4.33
CA ALA A 130 23.19 2.94 -4.06
C ALA A 130 23.46 1.77 -5.02
N ASN A 131 23.22 0.56 -4.55
CA ASN A 131 23.25 -0.66 -5.36
C ASN A 131 22.08 -1.60 -5.07
N ASN A 132 21.38 -1.47 -3.94
CA ASN A 132 20.19 -2.28 -3.70
C ASN A 132 18.95 -1.67 -4.36
N MET A 133 18.57 -2.22 -5.52
CA MET A 133 17.46 -1.72 -6.35
C MET A 133 16.08 -1.82 -5.68
N ARG A 134 15.90 -2.76 -4.75
CA ARG A 134 14.63 -2.87 -3.99
C ARG A 134 14.46 -1.71 -3.03
N THR A 135 15.58 -1.20 -2.52
CA THR A 135 15.66 -0.12 -1.54
C THR A 135 16.11 1.17 -2.20
N PHE A 136 15.85 1.35 -3.49
CA PHE A 136 16.19 2.57 -4.21
C PHE A 136 14.93 3.34 -4.53
N ALA A 137 14.92 4.61 -4.11
CA ALA A 137 13.86 5.56 -4.39
C ALA A 137 14.49 6.83 -4.97
N ILE A 138 13.76 7.43 -5.90
CA ILE A 138 14.16 8.61 -6.63
C ILE A 138 12.94 9.49 -6.83
N TYR A 139 13.14 10.78 -6.64
CA TYR A 139 12.13 11.81 -6.81
C TYR A 139 12.78 13.11 -7.27
N VAL A 140 11.95 14.08 -7.63
CA VAL A 140 12.40 15.43 -7.95
C VAL A 140 11.83 16.42 -6.95
N SER A 141 12.66 17.35 -6.49
CA SER A 141 12.27 18.37 -5.52
C SER A 141 13.18 19.58 -5.67
N ASP A 142 12.64 20.79 -5.52
CA ASP A 142 13.44 22.01 -5.35
C ASP A 142 13.96 22.03 -3.91
N VAL A 143 15.16 21.50 -3.67
CA VAL A 143 15.79 21.45 -2.35
C VAL A 143 16.46 22.79 -2.02
N ILE A 144 16.97 23.50 -3.03
CA ILE A 144 17.76 24.73 -2.88
C ILE A 144 16.91 26.00 -2.75
N GLY A 145 15.68 26.00 -3.25
CA GLY A 145 14.69 27.06 -3.14
C GLY A 145 14.66 28.04 -4.31
N ASP A 146 15.17 27.68 -5.48
CA ASP A 146 15.23 28.59 -6.65
C ASP A 146 14.37 28.15 -7.85
N HIS A 147 13.37 27.30 -7.60
CA HIS A 147 12.40 26.77 -8.58
C HIS A 147 13.00 25.84 -9.63
N GLU A 148 14.29 25.49 -9.53
CA GLU A 148 14.87 24.38 -10.26
C GLU A 148 14.60 23.07 -9.52
N MET A 149 14.30 22.00 -10.26
CA MET A 149 14.06 20.69 -9.67
C MET A 149 15.37 19.90 -9.61
N GLU A 150 15.86 19.61 -8.41
CA GLU A 150 16.94 18.64 -8.23
C GLU A 150 16.42 17.20 -8.31
N ILE A 151 17.23 16.30 -8.86
CA ILE A 151 17.00 14.86 -8.79
C ILE A 151 17.60 14.36 -7.47
N VAL A 152 16.74 13.85 -6.59
CA VAL A 152 17.13 13.26 -5.32
C VAL A 152 17.12 11.73 -5.43
N ALA A 153 18.25 11.09 -5.16
CA ALA A 153 18.39 9.64 -5.17
C ALA A 153 18.75 9.14 -3.77
N VAL A 154 17.93 8.24 -3.23
CA VAL A 154 18.11 7.66 -1.88
C VAL A 154 18.06 6.14 -1.98
N GLY A 155 18.96 5.47 -1.25
CA GLY A 155 18.86 4.02 -1.12
C GLY A 155 19.90 3.42 -0.20
N LEU A 156 20.25 2.15 -0.40
CA LEU A 156 21.28 1.45 0.37
C LEU A 156 22.43 0.98 -0.51
N ASN A 157 23.62 0.93 0.08
CA ASN A 157 24.79 0.25 -0.48
C ASN A 157 24.91 -1.22 0.01
N ASN A 158 25.99 -1.90 -0.39
CA ASN A 158 26.23 -3.32 -0.07
C ASN A 158 26.62 -3.56 1.40
N ALA A 159 26.99 -2.50 2.13
CA ALA A 159 27.23 -2.55 3.58
C ALA A 159 25.94 -2.31 4.39
N GLY A 160 24.81 -2.02 3.73
CA GLY A 160 23.54 -1.66 4.38
C GLY A 160 23.48 -0.21 4.88
N GLU A 161 24.46 0.62 4.51
CA GLU A 161 24.48 2.05 4.83
C GLU A 161 23.51 2.81 3.93
N GLN A 162 22.80 3.80 4.47
CA GLN A 162 21.97 4.70 3.69
C GLN A 162 22.86 5.59 2.83
N THR A 163 22.48 5.73 1.56
CA THR A 163 23.14 6.57 0.56
C THR A 163 22.20 7.67 0.11
N PHE A 164 22.74 8.86 -0.09
CA PHE A 164 22.03 10.03 -0.58
C PHE A 164 22.87 10.70 -1.67
N ASP A 165 22.31 10.88 -2.86
CA ASP A 165 22.92 11.62 -3.95
C ASP A 165 21.94 12.68 -4.47
N LEU A 166 22.39 13.94 -4.54
CA LEU A 166 21.62 15.07 -5.05
C LEU A 166 22.26 15.56 -6.35
N PHE A 167 21.49 15.56 -7.43
CA PHE A 167 21.94 16.02 -8.74
C PHE A 167 21.18 17.28 -9.14
N ARG A 168 21.92 18.36 -9.39
CA ARG A 168 21.35 19.66 -9.79
C ARG A 168 21.64 19.94 -11.26
N ARG A 169 20.66 20.53 -11.95
CA ARG A 169 20.81 21.00 -13.34
C ARG A 169 21.94 22.03 -13.43
N THR A 170 22.77 21.92 -14.47
CA THR A 170 23.81 22.90 -14.78
C THR A 170 24.03 22.97 -16.29
N THR A 171 24.85 23.90 -16.75
CA THR A 171 25.14 24.08 -18.18
C THR A 171 25.88 22.86 -18.73
N ALA A 172 25.32 22.22 -19.76
CA ALA A 172 25.98 21.12 -20.45
C ALA A 172 27.37 21.53 -20.99
N PRO A 173 28.43 20.70 -20.84
CA PRO A 173 29.78 21.02 -21.31
C PRO A 173 29.89 21.36 -22.82
N PHE A 174 28.94 20.86 -23.61
CA PHE A 174 28.84 21.11 -25.06
C PHE A 174 27.63 21.98 -25.44
N GLY A 175 26.93 22.57 -24.47
CA GLY A 175 25.83 23.51 -24.66
C GLY A 175 24.54 22.91 -25.25
N LEU A 176 24.35 21.58 -25.19
CA LEU A 176 23.20 20.88 -25.75
C LEU A 176 22.60 19.91 -24.73
N GLY A 177 21.27 19.95 -24.59
CA GLY A 177 20.48 19.08 -23.72
C GLY A 177 20.62 19.36 -22.23
N LEU A 178 19.77 18.72 -21.44
CA LEU A 178 19.86 18.76 -19.98
C LEU A 178 21.11 18.05 -19.45
N TYR A 179 21.75 18.64 -18.46
CA TYR A 179 22.95 18.12 -17.83
C TYR A 179 22.91 18.40 -16.33
N TYR A 180 23.42 17.45 -15.53
CA TYR A 180 23.39 17.55 -14.07
C TYR A 180 24.78 17.31 -13.48
N GLU A 181 25.06 18.04 -12.40
CA GLU A 181 26.21 17.78 -11.53
C GLU A 181 25.75 17.21 -10.19
N ASN A 182 26.54 16.28 -9.64
CA ASN A 182 26.36 15.83 -8.28
C ASN A 182 26.82 16.93 -7.31
N VAL A 183 25.87 17.51 -6.57
CA VAL A 183 26.10 18.64 -5.66
C VAL A 183 26.12 18.24 -4.18
N ALA A 184 25.62 17.04 -3.87
CA ALA A 184 25.75 16.38 -2.58
C ALA A 184 25.81 14.86 -2.78
N SER A 185 26.63 14.18 -1.98
CA SER A 185 26.79 12.73 -2.04
C SER A 185 27.29 12.20 -0.69
N PHE A 186 26.40 11.56 0.06
CA PHE A 186 26.60 11.15 1.45
C PHE A 186 26.29 9.67 1.66
N VAL A 187 26.89 9.10 2.72
CA VAL A 187 26.69 7.71 3.16
C VAL A 187 26.64 7.70 4.68
N SER A 188 25.76 6.91 5.29
CA SER A 188 25.69 6.75 6.75
C SER A 188 25.20 5.38 7.23
N ASP A 189 25.69 4.95 8.40
CA ASP A 189 25.32 3.72 9.11
C ASP A 189 24.10 3.89 10.05
N ALA A 190 23.50 5.09 10.06
CA ALA A 190 22.23 5.42 10.69
C ALA A 190 21.25 6.03 9.67
N SER A 191 21.07 7.35 9.59
CA SER A 191 20.10 7.98 8.68
C SER A 191 20.60 9.24 7.96
N ILE A 192 19.97 9.57 6.83
CA ILE A 192 20.16 10.81 6.07
C ILE A 192 18.78 11.41 5.79
N GLU A 193 18.59 12.68 6.13
CA GLU A 193 17.32 13.40 6.09
C GLU A 193 17.49 14.77 5.42
N ILE A 194 16.47 15.23 4.66
CA ILE A 194 16.34 16.63 4.24
C ILE A 194 15.44 17.33 5.26
N GLU A 195 15.92 18.39 5.91
CA GLU A 195 15.10 19.19 6.83
C GLU A 195 14.22 20.17 6.05
N GLU A 196 13.19 19.63 5.40
CA GLU A 196 12.12 20.40 4.75
C GLU A 196 11.41 21.32 5.75
N SER A 197 11.00 22.48 5.28
CA SER A 197 10.27 23.45 6.10
C SER A 197 9.52 24.47 5.24
N ASP A 198 8.37 24.95 5.71
CA ASP A 198 7.46 25.77 4.89
C ASP A 198 8.17 26.95 4.19
N ARG A 199 7.92 27.11 2.89
CA ARG A 199 8.34 28.29 2.12
C ARG A 199 7.20 29.32 2.11
N SER A 200 7.54 30.58 1.87
CA SER A 200 6.57 31.68 1.90
C SER A 200 5.58 31.62 0.73
N GLU A 201 4.40 32.23 0.89
CA GLU A 201 3.42 32.37 -0.22
C GLU A 201 4.02 33.11 -1.43
N ALA A 202 4.95 34.05 -1.19
CA ALA A 202 5.70 34.74 -2.23
C ALA A 202 6.62 33.78 -3.02
N TYR A 203 7.17 32.75 -2.39
CA TYR A 203 7.86 31.68 -3.11
C TYR A 203 6.85 30.84 -3.91
N THR A 204 5.75 30.39 -3.30
CA THR A 204 4.73 29.57 -3.98
C THR A 204 4.11 30.26 -5.21
N THR A 205 4.11 31.58 -5.23
CA THR A 205 3.65 32.43 -6.36
C THR A 205 4.78 32.86 -7.31
N MET A 206 5.97 32.24 -7.21
CA MET A 206 7.17 32.50 -8.03
C MET A 206 7.68 33.95 -7.99
N GLN A 207 7.38 34.69 -6.91
CA GLN A 207 7.81 36.09 -6.73
C GLN A 207 9.18 36.22 -6.06
N THR A 208 9.64 35.18 -5.37
CA THR A 208 10.96 35.13 -4.72
C THR A 208 11.52 33.70 -4.73
N THR A 209 12.84 33.59 -4.56
CA THR A 209 13.45 32.33 -4.10
C THR A 209 13.08 32.08 -2.63
N GLY A 210 13.06 30.81 -2.25
CA GLY A 210 12.86 30.32 -0.90
C GLY A 210 14.18 30.06 -0.18
N ARG A 211 14.08 29.44 1.00
CA ARG A 211 15.24 28.90 1.72
C ARG A 211 15.64 27.54 1.16
N SER A 212 16.95 27.32 1.05
CA SER A 212 17.54 26.00 0.83
C SER A 212 17.34 25.12 2.06
N PHE A 213 16.93 23.87 1.87
CA PHE A 213 16.81 22.92 2.96
C PHE A 213 18.18 22.33 3.33
N PRO A 214 18.50 22.20 4.64
CA PRO A 214 19.69 21.49 5.08
C PRO A 214 19.57 20.00 4.75
N VAL A 215 20.69 19.37 4.41
CA VAL A 215 20.81 17.91 4.43
C VAL A 215 21.52 17.53 5.72
N VAL A 216 20.90 16.65 6.49
CA VAL A 216 21.39 16.21 7.80
C VAL A 216 21.77 14.74 7.72
N VAL A 217 23.00 14.44 8.12
CA VAL A 217 23.55 13.09 8.16
C VAL A 217 23.71 12.71 9.63
N TYR A 218 22.96 11.69 10.06
CA TYR A 218 23.12 11.06 11.37
C TYR A 218 23.97 9.81 11.19
N SER A 219 25.09 9.71 11.88
CA SER A 219 25.94 8.50 11.95
C SER A 219 26.15 8.10 13.41
N ARG A 220 26.51 6.84 13.69
CA ARG A 220 26.75 6.40 15.09
C ARG A 220 28.04 7.01 15.62
N ASN A 221 28.01 7.53 16.86
CA ASN A 221 29.24 7.92 17.53
C ASN A 221 30.01 6.66 17.96
N ARG A 222 31.05 6.30 17.22
CA ARG A 222 31.92 5.14 17.51
C ARG A 222 32.92 5.41 18.63
N GLU A 223 33.00 6.65 19.14
CA GLU A 223 33.84 7.04 20.27
C GLU A 223 33.07 7.02 21.60
N SER A 224 31.73 6.88 21.58
CA SER A 224 30.91 6.73 22.79
C SER A 224 30.75 5.27 23.21
N ASP A 225 30.64 5.04 24.52
CA ASP A 225 30.27 3.76 25.12
C ASP A 225 28.79 3.39 24.84
N ASN A 226 27.92 4.37 24.54
CA ASN A 226 26.51 4.14 24.24
C ASN A 226 26.29 3.94 22.72
N PRO A 227 25.86 2.76 22.25
CA PRO A 227 25.67 2.48 20.81
C PRO A 227 24.51 3.25 20.16
N LEU A 228 23.73 4.00 20.95
CA LEU A 228 22.66 4.88 20.49
C LEU A 228 23.07 6.35 20.37
N ASP A 229 24.28 6.73 20.78
CA ASP A 229 24.78 8.09 20.59
C ASP A 229 25.04 8.32 19.10
N LEU A 230 24.60 9.47 18.59
CA LEU A 230 24.67 9.82 17.18
C LEU A 230 25.50 11.10 17.00
N LEU A 231 26.27 11.16 15.93
CA LEU A 231 26.83 12.40 15.40
C LEU A 231 25.83 12.95 14.37
N ARG A 232 25.32 14.17 14.60
CA ARG A 232 24.52 14.92 13.63
C ARG A 232 25.42 15.89 12.89
N THR A 233 25.73 15.57 11.64
CA THR A 233 26.47 16.45 10.74
C THR A 233 25.49 17.16 9.81
N THR A 234 25.41 18.50 9.92
CA THR A 234 24.52 19.34 9.11
C THR A 234 25.28 19.95 7.94
N TYR A 235 24.69 19.83 6.75
CA TYR A 235 25.19 20.40 5.51
C TYR A 235 24.22 21.46 4.98
N HIS A 236 24.75 22.65 4.64
CA HIS A 236 23.99 23.70 3.95
C HIS A 236 24.50 23.92 2.53
N TRP A 237 23.59 24.35 1.66
CA TRP A 237 23.91 24.81 0.33
C TRP A 237 24.84 26.03 0.36
N ARG A 238 25.82 26.04 -0.54
CA ARG A 238 26.77 27.14 -0.75
C ARG A 238 26.77 27.54 -2.22
N SER A 239 26.15 28.68 -2.52
CA SER A 239 26.07 29.21 -3.90
C SER A 239 27.42 29.66 -4.47
N ASP A 240 28.41 29.93 -3.62
CA ASP A 240 29.80 30.22 -4.03
C ASP A 240 30.56 29.00 -4.53
N THR A 241 30.20 27.80 -4.08
CA THR A 241 30.84 26.53 -4.49
C THR A 241 29.94 25.61 -5.32
N GLY A 242 28.65 25.94 -5.42
CA GLY A 242 27.64 25.11 -6.09
C GLY A 242 27.42 23.76 -5.41
N ARG A 243 27.66 23.64 -4.09
CA ARG A 243 27.66 22.36 -3.36
C ARG A 243 27.11 22.48 -1.95
N TYR A 244 26.70 21.34 -1.39
CA TYR A 244 26.45 21.22 0.04
C TYR A 244 27.78 21.09 0.81
N VAL A 245 27.99 21.93 1.83
CA VAL A 245 29.18 21.88 2.69
C VAL A 245 28.79 21.65 4.15
N ARG A 246 29.64 20.93 4.89
CA ARG A 246 29.47 20.76 6.34
C ARG A 246 29.60 22.11 7.04
N THR A 247 28.61 22.49 7.82
CA THR A 247 28.57 23.75 8.58
C THR A 247 28.55 23.53 10.08
N MET A 248 27.96 22.43 10.55
CA MET A 248 27.81 22.09 11.96
C MET A 248 27.93 20.59 12.15
N GLU A 249 28.49 20.20 13.29
CA GLU A 249 28.59 18.82 13.75
C GLU A 249 28.34 18.84 15.25
N GLU A 250 27.39 18.04 15.72
CA GLU A 250 27.01 17.97 17.13
C GLU A 250 26.77 16.52 17.55
N GLU A 251 27.07 16.23 18.82
CA GLU A 251 26.79 14.93 19.42
C GLU A 251 25.39 14.92 20.04
N ILE A 252 24.63 13.89 19.70
CA ILE A 252 23.29 13.62 20.25
C ILE A 252 23.42 12.39 21.12
N ALA A 253 23.31 12.58 22.43
CA ALA A 253 23.16 11.48 23.37
C ALA A 253 21.89 10.67 23.03
N GLY A 254 22.07 9.37 22.84
CA GLY A 254 20.99 8.41 22.67
C GLY A 254 20.18 8.26 23.95
N ALA A 255 18.95 7.78 23.82
CA ALA A 255 18.09 7.54 24.99
C ALA A 255 18.75 6.53 25.95
N SER A 256 18.84 6.88 27.24
CA SER A 256 19.26 5.95 28.28
C SER A 256 18.24 4.81 28.37
N LEU A 257 18.73 3.58 28.20
CA LEU A 257 17.92 2.40 27.91
C LEU A 257 17.26 1.83 29.18
N GLU A 258 16.23 2.52 29.69
CA GLU A 258 15.49 2.10 30.90
C GLU A 258 14.53 0.92 30.66
N GLU A 259 14.15 0.63 29.41
CA GLU A 259 13.20 -0.43 29.06
C GLU A 259 13.84 -1.58 28.26
N ALA A 260 14.02 -2.72 28.91
CA ALA A 260 14.57 -3.94 28.31
C ALA A 260 13.78 -4.47 27.09
N GLN A 261 12.52 -4.07 26.93
CA GLN A 261 11.71 -4.44 25.77
C GLN A 261 12.09 -3.67 24.50
N LEU A 262 12.51 -2.40 24.62
CA LEU A 262 13.12 -1.68 23.52
C LEU A 262 14.50 -2.27 23.21
N ALA A 263 15.31 -2.63 24.22
CA ALA A 263 16.60 -3.30 24.08
C ALA A 263 16.54 -4.50 23.12
N ALA A 264 15.62 -5.44 23.39
CA ALA A 264 15.40 -6.61 22.57
C ALA A 264 14.94 -6.29 21.13
N LEU A 265 14.29 -5.15 20.90
CA LEU A 265 13.92 -4.70 19.57
C LEU A 265 15.14 -4.18 18.79
N TYR A 266 16.07 -3.44 19.43
CA TYR A 266 17.30 -2.96 18.78
C TYR A 266 18.19 -4.10 18.24
N ASP A 267 18.30 -5.20 18.98
CA ASP A 267 19.07 -6.38 18.55
C ASP A 267 18.30 -7.26 17.55
N GLY A 268 17.00 -7.02 17.40
CA GLY A 268 16.11 -7.74 16.49
C GLY A 268 16.36 -7.45 15.00
N ALA A 269 15.88 -8.37 14.17
CA ALA A 269 15.85 -8.22 12.72
C ALA A 269 14.77 -7.23 12.28
N THR A 270 14.81 -6.82 11.00
CA THR A 270 13.78 -5.97 10.38
C THR A 270 12.35 -6.51 10.63
N SER A 271 12.17 -7.83 10.59
CA SER A 271 10.89 -8.50 10.86
C SER A 271 10.33 -8.23 12.26
N ASP A 272 11.20 -8.02 13.25
CA ASP A 272 10.79 -7.80 14.64
C ASP A 272 10.27 -6.36 14.81
N PHE A 273 10.87 -5.40 14.11
CA PHE A 273 10.32 -4.05 13.96
C PHE A 273 9.00 -4.03 13.18
N GLU A 274 8.89 -4.80 12.08
CA GLU A 274 7.64 -4.92 11.33
C GLU A 274 6.52 -5.47 12.23
N ALA A 275 6.78 -6.56 12.95
CA ALA A 275 5.86 -7.16 13.91
C ALA A 275 5.51 -6.21 15.07
N TYR A 276 6.47 -5.41 15.55
CA TYR A 276 6.22 -4.40 16.57
C TYR A 276 5.33 -3.26 16.07
N LEU A 277 5.51 -2.78 14.83
CA LEU A 277 4.67 -1.74 14.24
C LEU A 277 3.25 -2.23 13.93
N ALA A 278 3.03 -3.53 13.80
CA ALA A 278 1.75 -4.09 13.39
C ALA A 278 0.55 -3.58 14.22
N GLY A 279 -0.52 -3.19 13.52
CA GLY A 279 -1.76 -2.70 14.10
C GLY A 279 -1.96 -1.17 14.00
N PRO A 280 -3.00 -0.66 14.68
CA PRO A 280 -3.38 0.76 14.62
C PRO A 280 -2.63 1.64 15.63
N TRP A 281 -2.26 2.82 15.15
CA TRP A 281 -1.65 3.91 15.91
C TRP A 281 -2.47 5.17 15.69
N TYR A 282 -2.79 5.91 16.75
CA TYR A 282 -3.56 7.14 16.67
C TYR A 282 -2.65 8.35 16.89
N ARG A 283 -2.87 9.45 16.17
CA ARG A 283 -1.98 10.63 16.30
C ARG A 283 -2.15 11.27 17.69
N SER A 284 -1.03 11.57 18.34
CA SER A 284 -1.00 12.31 19.60
C SER A 284 -1.05 13.80 19.28
N VAL A 285 -2.24 14.39 19.37
CA VAL A 285 -2.41 15.84 19.22
C VAL A 285 -1.82 16.53 20.45
N ALA A 286 -0.95 17.52 20.24
CA ALA A 286 -0.54 18.44 21.28
C ALA A 286 -1.70 19.42 21.60
N ASP A 287 -2.42 19.12 22.69
CA ASP A 287 -3.30 19.97 23.53
C ASP A 287 -4.36 20.93 22.94
N GLU A 288 -4.52 21.14 21.63
CA GLU A 288 -5.46 22.17 21.10
C GLU A 288 -6.66 21.67 20.27
N SER A 289 -7.20 20.48 20.54
CA SER A 289 -8.55 20.14 20.03
C SER A 289 -9.30 19.04 20.80
N PRO A 290 -10.49 19.34 21.38
CA PRO A 290 -11.39 18.33 21.95
C PRO A 290 -11.91 17.30 20.94
N ASN A 291 -11.75 17.58 19.64
CA ASN A 291 -12.13 16.71 18.52
C ASN A 291 -10.94 15.92 17.91
N GLY A 292 -9.75 15.95 18.53
CA GLY A 292 -8.51 15.35 17.99
C GLY A 292 -8.51 13.83 17.75
N ALA A 293 -9.60 13.13 18.04
CA ALA A 293 -9.78 11.73 17.66
C ALA A 293 -10.18 11.62 16.18
N GLY A 294 -9.27 11.19 15.31
CA GLY A 294 -9.61 10.98 13.90
C GLY A 294 -8.49 10.52 13.00
N GLU A 295 -7.24 10.65 13.44
CA GLU A 295 -6.07 10.29 12.65
C GLU A 295 -5.50 8.95 13.10
N ILE A 296 -5.52 7.97 12.20
CA ILE A 296 -5.04 6.61 12.44
C ILE A 296 -4.07 6.21 11.33
N ALA A 297 -2.88 5.76 11.70
CA ALA A 297 -1.99 5.00 10.85
C ALA A 297 -2.12 3.51 11.22
N TYR A 298 -2.40 2.66 10.24
CA TYR A 298 -2.54 1.22 10.42
C TYR A 298 -1.49 0.50 9.59
N PHE A 299 -0.63 -0.26 10.25
CA PHE A 299 0.44 -1.04 9.63
C PHE A 299 0.06 -2.51 9.63
N ASP A 300 0.05 -3.13 8.44
CA ASP A 300 -0.16 -4.57 8.28
C ASP A 300 1.00 -5.19 7.48
N PRO A 301 2.05 -5.69 8.17
CA PRO A 301 3.17 -6.37 7.52
C PRO A 301 2.78 -7.68 6.82
N ASN A 302 1.68 -8.33 7.26
CA ASN A 302 1.24 -9.61 6.69
C ASN A 302 0.54 -9.39 5.34
N ALA A 303 -0.34 -8.39 5.29
CA ALA A 303 -0.97 -7.94 4.03
C ALA A 303 -0.06 -7.03 3.18
N ARG A 304 1.14 -6.70 3.68
CA ARG A 304 2.09 -5.74 3.08
C ARG A 304 1.40 -4.42 2.73
N ARG A 305 0.75 -3.80 3.71
CA ARG A 305 0.00 -2.55 3.53
C ARG A 305 0.20 -1.55 4.68
N VAL A 306 0.17 -0.27 4.34
CA VAL A 306 -0.01 0.84 5.29
C VAL A 306 -1.27 1.61 4.89
N ILE A 307 -2.18 1.85 5.85
CA ILE A 307 -3.40 2.63 5.64
C ILE A 307 -3.36 3.86 6.55
N LEU A 308 -3.59 5.03 5.98
CA LEU A 308 -3.67 6.29 6.70
C LEU A 308 -5.10 6.81 6.61
N TYR A 309 -5.67 7.23 7.74
CA TYR A 309 -7.06 7.66 7.82
C TYR A 309 -7.19 8.97 8.60
N ARG A 310 -7.93 9.95 8.05
CA ARG A 310 -8.26 11.25 8.65
C ARG A 310 -9.67 11.66 8.23
N GLY A 311 -10.65 11.49 9.12
CA GLY A 311 -12.02 11.95 8.89
C GLY A 311 -12.74 11.19 7.76
N GLU A 312 -12.90 11.79 6.59
CA GLU A 312 -13.41 11.11 5.38
C GLU A 312 -12.29 10.79 4.37
N SER A 313 -11.05 11.24 4.61
CA SER A 313 -9.89 10.94 3.78
C SER A 313 -9.21 9.64 4.21
N GLN A 314 -8.88 8.80 3.23
CA GLN A 314 -8.09 7.58 3.42
C GLN A 314 -7.05 7.48 2.30
N GLU A 315 -5.80 7.19 2.67
CA GLU A 315 -4.73 6.81 1.74
C GLU A 315 -4.31 5.37 2.02
N SER A 316 -4.04 4.61 0.96
CA SER A 316 -3.64 3.19 1.06
C SER A 316 -2.39 2.97 0.25
N TYR A 317 -1.39 2.34 0.87
CA TYR A 317 -0.07 2.13 0.30
C TYR A 317 0.34 0.66 0.42
N ALA A 318 0.82 0.08 -0.68
CA ALA A 318 1.52 -1.20 -0.65
C ALA A 318 2.91 -1.01 -0.01
N TRP A 319 3.22 -1.85 0.98
CA TRP A 319 4.51 -1.92 1.65
C TRP A 319 5.45 -2.81 0.83
N LEU A 320 6.32 -2.20 0.02
CA LEU A 320 7.21 -2.94 -0.89
C LEU A 320 8.33 -3.65 -0.13
N ASN A 321 8.97 -2.96 0.82
CA ASN A 321 9.98 -3.48 1.75
C ASN A 321 10.24 -2.46 2.86
N SER A 322 10.92 -2.89 3.92
CA SER A 322 11.48 -1.99 4.92
C SER A 322 12.93 -2.37 5.25
N ASN A 323 13.66 -1.42 5.84
CA ASN A 323 15.03 -1.61 6.31
C ASN A 323 15.19 -0.95 7.68
N ARG A 324 15.97 -1.58 8.57
CA ARG A 324 16.27 -1.02 9.88
C ARG A 324 17.26 0.14 9.75
N THR A 325 16.97 1.24 10.43
CA THR A 325 17.81 2.43 10.50
C THR A 325 17.71 3.03 11.91
N ILE A 326 18.54 4.03 12.22
CA ILE A 326 18.48 4.79 13.46
C ILE A 326 18.26 6.25 13.08
N TYR A 327 17.16 6.83 13.55
CA TYR A 327 16.82 8.23 13.36
C TYR A 327 17.14 9.02 14.64
N ARG A 328 17.10 10.36 14.55
CA ARG A 328 17.25 11.25 15.73
C ARG A 328 16.34 10.87 16.90
N ALA A 329 15.10 10.45 16.61
CA ALA A 329 14.10 10.10 17.62
C ALA A 329 14.19 8.64 18.10
N GLY A 330 15.23 7.90 17.71
CA GLY A 330 15.45 6.50 18.09
C GLY A 330 15.46 5.54 16.90
N PRO A 331 15.44 4.22 17.17
CA PRO A 331 15.53 3.19 16.15
C PRO A 331 14.26 3.19 15.30
N GLY A 332 14.36 2.70 14.07
CA GLY A 332 13.22 2.74 13.19
C GLY A 332 13.30 1.87 11.96
N LEU A 333 12.23 1.96 11.18
CA LEU A 333 12.14 1.43 9.85
C LEU A 333 12.07 2.57 8.84
N TRP A 334 12.87 2.44 7.80
CA TRP A 334 12.70 3.13 6.54
C TRP A 334 11.90 2.21 5.61
N ILE A 335 10.72 2.65 5.19
CA ILE A 335 9.72 1.84 4.49
C ILE A 335 9.50 2.40 3.08
N ASN A 336 9.60 1.54 2.07
CA ASN A 336 9.22 1.89 0.69
C ASN A 336 7.73 1.62 0.46
N LEU A 337 7.01 2.68 0.09
CA LEU A 337 5.58 2.67 -0.15
C LEU A 337 5.26 2.95 -1.61
N HIS A 338 4.18 2.34 -2.10
CA HIS A 338 3.62 2.58 -3.42
C HIS A 338 2.11 2.79 -3.29
N SER A 339 1.57 3.85 -3.89
CA SER A 339 0.16 4.19 -3.76
C SER A 339 -0.73 3.16 -4.44
N GLU A 340 -1.70 2.60 -3.73
CA GLU A 340 -2.71 1.69 -4.33
C GLU A 340 -3.75 2.45 -5.18
N ALA A 341 -3.67 3.78 -5.25
CA ALA A 341 -4.59 4.63 -6.00
C ALA A 341 -3.97 5.31 -7.24
N VAL A 342 -2.63 5.41 -7.30
CA VAL A 342 -1.90 6.07 -8.39
C VAL A 342 -0.58 5.35 -8.64
N ASP A 343 -0.53 4.55 -9.71
CA ASP A 343 0.59 3.63 -10.00
C ASP A 343 1.95 4.31 -10.17
N THR A 344 1.99 5.60 -10.52
CA THR A 344 3.24 6.36 -10.63
C THR A 344 3.77 6.88 -9.29
N VAL A 345 2.95 6.89 -8.23
CA VAL A 345 3.31 7.47 -6.93
C VAL A 345 3.99 6.45 -6.03
N ARG A 346 5.28 6.67 -5.81
CA ARG A 346 6.08 6.01 -4.76
C ARG A 346 6.38 7.03 -3.67
N LYS A 347 6.49 6.57 -2.42
CA LYS A 347 6.81 7.40 -1.25
C LYS A 347 7.73 6.64 -0.31
N GLN A 348 8.52 7.38 0.46
CA GLN A 348 9.28 6.85 1.59
C GLN A 348 8.56 7.21 2.89
N ALA A 349 8.52 6.26 3.83
CA ALA A 349 8.08 6.52 5.19
C ALA A 349 9.19 6.20 6.18
N ALA A 350 9.58 7.20 6.97
CA ALA A 350 10.46 7.05 8.13
C ALA A 350 9.60 6.85 9.38
N VAL A 351 9.77 5.72 10.06
CA VAL A 351 9.07 5.39 11.31
C VAL A 351 10.09 5.13 12.40
N SER A 352 10.20 6.03 13.38
CA SER A 352 11.04 5.87 14.56
C SER A 352 10.22 5.54 15.80
N ILE A 353 10.84 4.86 16.77
CA ILE A 353 10.20 4.37 17.99
C ILE A 353 10.88 5.03 19.21
N PRO A 354 10.49 6.28 19.58
CA PRO A 354 11.02 6.96 20.76
C PRO A 354 10.59 6.33 22.10
N ALA A 355 9.48 5.58 22.15
CA ALA A 355 9.01 4.91 23.37
C ALA A 355 8.15 3.67 23.05
N ILE A 356 7.92 2.79 24.04
CA ILE A 356 7.20 1.52 23.88
C ILE A 356 5.74 1.64 23.40
N ASP A 357 5.12 2.81 23.59
CA ASP A 357 3.76 3.10 23.14
C ASP A 357 3.69 4.16 22.04
N THR A 358 4.82 4.75 21.63
CA THR A 358 4.87 5.96 20.80
C THR A 358 5.82 5.79 19.62
N ILE A 359 5.35 6.10 18.42
CA ILE A 359 6.15 6.25 17.20
C ILE A 359 6.18 7.71 16.72
N SER A 360 7.21 8.07 15.97
CA SER A 360 7.19 9.24 15.09
C SER A 360 7.17 8.76 13.65
N LEU A 361 6.19 9.22 12.88
CA LEU A 361 6.00 8.91 11.46
C LEU A 361 6.31 10.17 10.64
N SER A 362 7.11 10.02 9.59
CA SER A 362 7.29 11.02 8.54
C SER A 362 7.13 10.35 7.18
N ILE A 363 6.36 10.95 6.28
CA ILE A 363 6.13 10.45 4.93
C ILE A 363 6.49 11.54 3.93
N GLU A 364 7.42 11.21 3.03
CA GLU A 364 7.91 12.08 1.98
C GLU A 364 6.76 12.55 1.06
N GLY A 365 6.73 13.85 0.73
CA GLY A 365 5.64 14.45 -0.05
C GLY A 365 4.25 14.38 0.59
N SER A 366 4.15 14.07 1.89
CA SER A 366 2.89 13.77 2.58
C SER A 366 2.85 14.35 4.01
N GLN A 367 3.40 15.57 4.18
CA GLN A 367 3.58 16.23 5.48
C GLN A 367 2.34 16.29 6.37
N SER A 368 1.14 16.25 5.78
CA SER A 368 -0.13 16.12 6.48
C SER A 368 -0.16 14.96 7.50
N TRP A 369 0.52 13.85 7.22
CA TRP A 369 0.56 12.65 8.06
C TRP A 369 1.71 12.63 9.06
N ASN A 370 2.62 13.61 9.01
CA ASN A 370 3.83 13.59 9.82
C ASN A 370 3.54 13.91 11.30
N GLY A 371 4.23 13.25 12.22
CA GLY A 371 4.19 13.55 13.65
C GLY A 371 4.17 12.32 14.55
N SER A 372 3.87 12.56 15.83
CA SER A 372 3.84 11.52 16.86
C SER A 372 2.50 10.76 16.88
N TYR A 373 2.57 9.43 16.95
CA TYR A 373 1.41 8.55 17.11
C TYR A 373 1.60 7.63 18.30
N ARG A 374 0.52 7.32 19.03
CA ARG A 374 0.49 6.35 20.11
C ARG A 374 -0.25 5.08 19.73
N ARG A 375 0.16 3.94 20.30
CA ARG A 375 -0.41 2.62 20.01
C ARG A 375 -1.87 2.58 20.44
N LEU A 376 -2.78 2.32 19.52
CA LEU A 376 -4.21 2.27 19.82
C LEU A 376 -4.56 0.91 20.45
N THR A 377 -4.41 0.80 21.76
CA THR A 377 -4.65 -0.43 22.53
C THR A 377 -6.10 -0.93 22.36
N PRO A 378 -6.37 -2.25 22.48
CA PRO A 378 -7.73 -2.80 22.38
C PRO A 378 -8.75 -2.17 23.36
N GLY A 379 -8.29 -1.61 24.48
CA GLY A 379 -9.13 -0.82 25.40
C GLY A 379 -9.59 0.50 24.78
N LEU A 380 -8.67 1.25 24.18
CA LEU A 380 -8.95 2.53 23.50
C LEU A 380 -9.75 2.33 22.19
N GLN A 381 -9.51 1.24 21.46
CA GLN A 381 -10.34 0.86 20.30
C GLN A 381 -11.82 0.72 20.70
N ARG A 382 -12.10 0.05 21.82
CA ARG A 382 -13.47 -0.16 22.32
C ARG A 382 -14.15 1.14 22.75
N THR A 383 -13.43 2.12 23.29
CA THR A 383 -14.02 3.42 23.64
C THR A 383 -14.30 4.26 22.40
N MET A 384 -13.39 4.32 21.43
CA MET A 384 -13.62 5.03 20.15
C MET A 384 -14.78 4.44 19.35
N ILE A 385 -14.86 3.11 19.22
CA ILE A 385 -15.97 2.42 18.53
C ILE A 385 -17.31 2.74 19.21
N ARG A 386 -17.37 2.69 20.55
CA ARG A 386 -18.60 3.00 21.30
C ARG A 386 -19.08 4.45 21.16
N GLN A 387 -18.18 5.41 20.91
CA GLN A 387 -18.54 6.81 20.71
C GLN A 387 -19.03 7.12 19.28
N ARG A 388 -18.65 6.34 18.27
CA ARG A 388 -18.96 6.63 16.85
C ARG A 388 -19.92 5.66 16.17
N SER A 389 -20.04 4.42 16.65
CA SER A 389 -20.91 3.43 16.04
C SER A 389 -22.36 3.54 16.55
N ARG A 390 -23.26 4.08 15.72
CA ARG A 390 -24.65 3.62 15.75
C ARG A 390 -24.68 2.28 14.98
N PRO A 391 -24.78 1.11 15.65
CA PRO A 391 -24.81 -0.16 14.95
C PRO A 391 -26.05 -0.21 14.03
N ALA A 392 -25.88 -0.79 12.83
CA ALA A 392 -27.00 -1.06 11.95
C ALA A 392 -28.02 -1.94 12.70
N ARG A 393 -29.28 -1.52 12.73
CA ARG A 393 -30.38 -2.28 13.33
C ARG A 393 -31.27 -2.81 12.23
N THR A 394 -31.74 -4.05 12.36
CA THR A 394 -32.84 -4.56 11.53
C THR A 394 -34.01 -3.58 11.63
N ALA A 395 -34.61 -3.25 10.50
CA ALA A 395 -35.73 -2.32 10.45
C ALA A 395 -37.02 -3.09 10.14
N GLU A 396 -38.02 -2.91 10.99
CA GLU A 396 -39.36 -3.50 10.83
C GLU A 396 -40.16 -2.68 9.80
N VAL A 397 -39.77 -2.79 8.52
CA VAL A 397 -40.59 -2.30 7.40
C VAL A 397 -41.35 -3.49 6.82
N PRO A 398 -42.70 -3.52 6.88
CA PRO A 398 -43.51 -4.70 6.54
C PRO A 398 -43.69 -4.87 5.02
N LEU A 399 -42.58 -5.03 4.28
CA LEU A 399 -42.60 -5.33 2.85
C LEU A 399 -43.21 -6.72 2.63
N SER A 400 -44.39 -6.77 2.00
CA SER A 400 -45.10 -8.01 1.69
C SER A 400 -46.04 -7.81 0.49
N GLY A 401 -46.26 -8.87 -0.29
CA GLY A 401 -47.11 -8.83 -1.48
C GLY A 401 -46.48 -8.11 -2.69
N LEU A 402 -47.31 -7.84 -3.69
CA LEU A 402 -46.88 -7.32 -5.00
C LEU A 402 -46.88 -5.79 -5.04
N TYR A 403 -45.72 -5.22 -5.33
CA TYR A 403 -45.51 -3.81 -5.66
C TYR A 403 -45.23 -3.68 -7.16
N ARG A 404 -45.80 -2.67 -7.84
CA ARG A 404 -45.66 -2.48 -9.29
C ARG A 404 -45.64 -1.01 -9.69
N ASN A 405 -45.23 -0.71 -10.92
CA ASN A 405 -45.33 0.63 -11.50
C ASN A 405 -45.72 0.62 -12.98
N GLU A 406 -46.02 1.80 -13.52
CA GLU A 406 -46.39 2.01 -14.92
C GLU A 406 -45.26 1.66 -15.91
N SER A 407 -44.00 1.64 -15.44
CA SER A 407 -42.84 1.25 -16.25
C SER A 407 -42.70 -0.27 -16.46
N GLY A 408 -43.61 -1.07 -15.90
CA GLY A 408 -43.57 -2.54 -15.99
C GLY A 408 -42.54 -3.19 -15.07
N THR A 409 -42.04 -2.48 -14.05
CA THR A 409 -41.26 -3.07 -12.96
C THR A 409 -42.22 -3.61 -11.91
N GLU A 410 -42.01 -4.86 -11.48
CA GLU A 410 -42.78 -5.51 -10.43
C GLU A 410 -41.84 -6.14 -9.40
N ILE A 411 -42.16 -6.05 -8.11
CA ILE A 411 -41.46 -6.76 -7.02
C ILE A 411 -42.51 -7.41 -6.10
N LEU A 412 -42.48 -8.73 -6.02
CA LEU A 412 -43.26 -9.52 -5.08
C LEU A 412 -42.39 -9.87 -3.87
N PHE A 413 -42.75 -9.38 -2.68
CA PHE A 413 -42.13 -9.75 -1.41
C PHE A 413 -42.92 -10.87 -0.71
N SER A 414 -42.22 -11.93 -0.28
CA SER A 414 -42.83 -13.09 0.38
C SER A 414 -41.87 -13.67 1.44
N GLY A 415 -42.16 -13.38 2.71
CA GLY A 415 -41.29 -13.76 3.83
C GLY A 415 -39.93 -13.06 3.75
N VAL A 416 -38.84 -13.82 3.63
CA VAL A 416 -37.48 -13.29 3.45
C VAL A 416 -37.01 -13.28 1.98
N ARG A 417 -37.91 -13.61 1.05
CA ARG A 417 -37.63 -13.72 -0.38
C ARG A 417 -38.34 -12.65 -1.19
N PHE A 418 -37.77 -12.32 -2.34
CA PHE A 418 -38.41 -11.49 -3.35
C PHE A 418 -38.33 -12.15 -4.72
N THR A 419 -39.28 -11.80 -5.59
CA THR A 419 -39.18 -12.01 -7.04
C THR A 419 -39.40 -10.68 -7.72
N MET A 420 -38.45 -10.26 -8.55
CA MET A 420 -38.48 -9.01 -9.31
C MET A 420 -38.62 -9.31 -10.80
N ARG A 421 -39.54 -8.60 -11.45
CA ARG A 421 -39.72 -8.61 -12.91
C ARG A 421 -39.37 -7.23 -13.45
N GLU A 422 -38.45 -7.20 -14.42
CA GLU A 422 -37.93 -5.97 -15.02
C GLU A 422 -37.56 -6.26 -16.48
N SER A 423 -38.01 -5.43 -17.43
CA SER A 423 -37.73 -5.59 -18.87
C SER A 423 -38.05 -6.99 -19.43
N GLY A 424 -39.10 -7.63 -18.92
CA GLY A 424 -39.51 -8.98 -19.33
C GLY A 424 -38.69 -10.13 -18.74
N GLN A 425 -37.66 -9.86 -17.93
CA GLN A 425 -36.90 -10.88 -17.20
C GLN A 425 -37.40 -10.98 -15.75
N GLU A 426 -37.58 -12.20 -15.27
CA GLU A 426 -37.94 -12.52 -13.89
C GLU A 426 -36.75 -13.10 -13.15
N ARG A 427 -36.43 -12.55 -11.98
CA ARG A 427 -35.28 -12.94 -11.16
C ARG A 427 -35.66 -12.91 -9.69
N SER A 428 -35.21 -13.90 -8.93
CA SER A 428 -35.59 -14.09 -7.53
C SER A 428 -34.39 -14.04 -6.59
N GLY A 429 -34.64 -13.82 -5.31
CA GLY A 429 -33.57 -13.69 -4.33
C GLY A 429 -34.02 -13.57 -2.88
N GLY A 430 -33.06 -13.29 -2.01
CA GLY A 430 -33.30 -12.92 -0.61
C GLY A 430 -33.16 -11.40 -0.43
N TYR A 431 -33.92 -10.82 0.49
CA TYR A 431 -33.80 -9.41 0.84
C TYR A 431 -33.61 -9.17 2.33
N ALA A 432 -33.04 -8.02 2.67
CA ALA A 432 -32.96 -7.53 4.04
C ALA A 432 -33.28 -6.02 4.09
N VAL A 433 -33.97 -5.60 5.16
CA VAL A 433 -34.18 -4.17 5.46
C VAL A 433 -33.52 -3.83 6.80
N TYR A 434 -32.67 -2.81 6.78
CA TYR A 434 -31.95 -2.35 7.96
C TYR A 434 -31.80 -0.83 7.97
N ARG A 435 -31.49 -0.27 9.14
CA ARG A 435 -31.32 1.16 9.34
C ARG A 435 -29.92 1.48 9.84
N VAL A 436 -29.25 2.41 9.15
CA VAL A 436 -27.96 3.00 9.57
C VAL A 436 -28.18 4.45 10.01
N LYS A 437 -28.60 5.29 9.05
CA LYS A 437 -29.22 6.61 9.28
C LYS A 437 -30.64 6.54 8.72
N ASP A 438 -30.70 6.31 7.40
CA ASP A 438 -31.90 6.00 6.62
C ASP A 438 -32.17 4.49 6.58
N HIS A 439 -33.33 4.10 6.04
CA HIS A 439 -33.64 2.71 5.73
C HIS A 439 -32.93 2.28 4.44
N VAL A 440 -32.39 1.06 4.45
CA VAL A 440 -31.69 0.43 3.33
C VAL A 440 -32.38 -0.89 3.01
N LEU A 441 -32.70 -1.08 1.73
CA LEU A 441 -33.12 -2.36 1.16
C LEU A 441 -31.94 -2.97 0.40
N ASP A 442 -31.53 -4.18 0.77
CA ASP A 442 -30.49 -4.95 0.07
C ASP A 442 -31.13 -6.17 -0.60
N LEU A 443 -31.01 -6.27 -1.92
CA LEU A 443 -31.58 -7.32 -2.76
C LEU A 443 -30.48 -8.22 -3.33
N LYS A 444 -30.38 -9.45 -2.82
CA LYS A 444 -29.44 -10.48 -3.30
C LYS A 444 -30.13 -11.42 -4.25
N PHE A 445 -29.90 -11.22 -5.54
CA PHE A 445 -30.38 -12.10 -6.60
C PHE A 445 -29.60 -13.40 -6.57
N LEU A 446 -30.31 -14.52 -6.66
CA LEU A 446 -29.73 -15.86 -6.61
C LEU A 446 -29.76 -16.50 -8.01
N ASP A 447 -28.70 -17.23 -8.34
CA ASP A 447 -28.68 -18.11 -9.50
C ASP A 447 -29.48 -19.42 -9.23
N PRO A 448 -29.69 -20.28 -10.23
CA PRO A 448 -30.37 -21.56 -10.04
C PRO A 448 -29.70 -22.52 -9.03
N ASN A 449 -28.42 -22.30 -8.69
CA ASN A 449 -27.66 -23.09 -7.72
C ASN A 449 -27.75 -22.50 -6.29
N GLY A 450 -28.43 -21.36 -6.11
CA GLY A 450 -28.55 -20.67 -4.83
C GLY A 450 -27.35 -19.78 -4.47
N LEU A 451 -26.44 -19.51 -5.41
CA LEU A 451 -25.31 -18.58 -5.24
C LEU A 451 -25.75 -17.15 -5.56
N VAL A 452 -25.14 -16.15 -4.92
CA VAL A 452 -25.46 -14.74 -5.18
C VAL A 452 -24.86 -14.32 -6.52
N ALA A 453 -25.73 -14.02 -7.49
CA ALA A 453 -25.35 -13.59 -8.84
C ALA A 453 -25.23 -12.06 -8.96
N GLU A 454 -26.08 -11.31 -8.25
CA GLU A 454 -26.11 -9.84 -8.27
C GLU A 454 -26.57 -9.34 -6.89
N ASN A 455 -26.02 -8.20 -6.45
CA ASN A 455 -26.55 -7.48 -5.29
C ASN A 455 -26.97 -6.06 -5.69
N ARG A 456 -28.19 -5.65 -5.32
CA ARG A 456 -28.66 -4.27 -5.50
C ARG A 456 -29.05 -3.67 -4.16
N THR A 457 -28.39 -2.58 -3.79
CA THR A 457 -28.66 -1.85 -2.55
C THR A 457 -29.37 -0.53 -2.87
N TYR A 458 -30.41 -0.21 -2.11
CA TYR A 458 -31.22 0.99 -2.28
C TYR A 458 -31.41 1.71 -0.95
N ARG A 459 -31.44 3.04 -0.96
CA ARG A 459 -32.13 3.80 0.09
C ARG A 459 -33.64 3.61 -0.14
N LEU A 460 -34.33 3.18 0.91
CA LEU A 460 -35.75 2.87 0.92
C LEU A 460 -36.49 4.01 1.63
N ASP A 461 -37.37 4.70 0.91
CA ASP A 461 -38.41 5.52 1.51
C ASP A 461 -39.73 4.73 1.39
N PHE A 462 -40.44 4.49 2.51
CA PHE A 462 -41.70 3.72 2.58
C PHE A 462 -42.80 4.60 3.17
N THR A 463 -43.97 4.62 2.55
CA THR A 463 -45.19 5.24 3.07
C THR A 463 -46.37 4.27 2.99
N GLU A 464 -47.28 4.37 3.96
CA GLU A 464 -48.54 3.63 3.99
C GLU A 464 -49.68 4.64 4.24
N ASP A 465 -50.57 4.75 3.27
CA ASP A 465 -51.75 5.62 3.30
C ASP A 465 -53.01 4.75 3.41
N VAL A 466 -53.75 4.92 4.51
CA VAL A 466 -54.96 4.14 4.82
C VAL A 466 -56.19 4.96 4.51
N TYR A 467 -57.04 4.43 3.62
CA TYR A 467 -58.35 4.96 3.28
C TYR A 467 -59.45 4.00 3.76
N ASP A 468 -60.71 4.44 3.72
CA ASP A 468 -61.86 3.64 4.17
C ASP A 468 -62.04 2.35 3.36
N ASP A 469 -61.73 2.40 2.06
CA ASP A 469 -61.92 1.31 1.08
C ASP A 469 -60.63 0.54 0.74
N ARG A 470 -59.45 1.09 1.04
CA ARG A 470 -58.16 0.52 0.62
C ARG A 470 -56.98 0.97 1.47
N VAL A 471 -55.90 0.18 1.46
CA VAL A 471 -54.57 0.60 1.93
C VAL A 471 -53.65 0.72 0.72
N VAL A 472 -52.96 1.84 0.59
CA VAL A 472 -51.94 2.07 -0.44
C VAL A 472 -50.57 2.10 0.23
N ARG A 473 -49.65 1.24 -0.20
CA ARG A 473 -48.25 1.23 0.26
C ARG A 473 -47.34 1.60 -0.89
N THR A 474 -46.52 2.61 -0.69
CA THR A 474 -45.61 3.12 -1.72
C THR A 474 -44.17 2.95 -1.24
N ILE A 475 -43.34 2.33 -2.07
CA ILE A 475 -41.89 2.26 -1.88
C ILE A 475 -41.18 3.07 -2.95
N LYS A 476 -40.23 3.89 -2.51
CA LYS A 476 -39.31 4.61 -3.37
C LYS A 476 -37.90 4.08 -3.12
N LEU A 477 -37.35 3.45 -4.14
CA LEU A 477 -36.05 2.81 -4.14
C LEU A 477 -35.05 3.69 -4.88
N THR A 478 -34.16 4.37 -4.15
CA THR A 478 -33.08 5.17 -4.75
C THR A 478 -31.79 4.36 -4.70
N PRO A 479 -31.15 4.02 -5.83
CA PRO A 479 -29.91 3.23 -5.84
C PRO A 479 -28.85 3.82 -4.92
N ALA A 480 -28.22 2.99 -4.08
CA ALA A 480 -27.32 3.46 -3.03
C ALA A 480 -26.15 2.50 -2.76
N ARG A 481 -25.15 3.00 -2.02
CA ARG A 481 -24.01 2.26 -1.47
C ARG A 481 -23.90 2.57 0.02
N VAL A 482 -23.60 1.55 0.83
CA VAL A 482 -23.35 1.72 2.27
C VAL A 482 -21.86 1.92 2.50
N ARG A 483 -21.52 2.90 3.35
CA ARG A 483 -20.16 3.23 3.81
C ARG A 483 -20.13 3.35 5.34
N SER A 484 -18.93 3.44 5.90
CA SER A 484 -18.69 3.74 7.32
C SER A 484 -19.39 5.04 7.79
N SER A 485 -19.48 6.07 6.94
CA SER A 485 -20.12 7.35 7.27
C SER A 485 -21.64 7.40 7.01
N GLY A 486 -22.23 6.41 6.31
CA GLY A 486 -23.68 6.35 6.08
C GLY A 486 -24.11 5.66 4.78
N VAL A 487 -25.22 6.15 4.22
CA VAL A 487 -25.80 5.68 2.95
C VAL A 487 -25.61 6.76 1.89
N GLU A 488 -24.96 6.43 0.78
CA GLU A 488 -24.67 7.33 -0.34
C GLU A 488 -25.54 6.94 -1.53
N THR A 489 -26.34 7.85 -2.08
CA THR A 489 -27.14 7.58 -3.29
C THR A 489 -26.28 7.67 -4.54
N ILE A 490 -26.18 6.59 -5.31
CA ILE A 490 -25.36 6.50 -6.54
C ILE A 490 -26.09 6.97 -7.80
N SER A 491 -27.39 7.29 -7.70
CA SER A 491 -28.18 7.85 -8.80
C SER A 491 -29.32 8.72 -8.26
N THR A 492 -29.75 9.71 -9.06
CA THR A 492 -30.98 10.47 -8.84
C THR A 492 -32.23 9.78 -9.39
N ARG A 493 -32.07 8.72 -10.21
CA ARG A 493 -33.18 7.93 -10.73
C ARG A 493 -33.69 6.98 -9.63
N ALA A 494 -34.83 7.31 -9.04
CA ALA A 494 -35.53 6.44 -8.10
C ALA A 494 -36.60 5.61 -8.80
N ILE A 495 -36.75 4.35 -8.39
CA ILE A 495 -37.87 3.49 -8.80
C ILE A 495 -38.95 3.67 -7.74
N VAL A 496 -40.12 4.18 -8.13
CA VAL A 496 -41.33 4.18 -7.30
C VAL A 496 -42.16 2.97 -7.67
N LEU A 497 -42.69 2.26 -6.68
CA LEU A 497 -43.59 1.10 -6.83
C LEU A 497 -44.71 1.19 -5.79
N GLU A 498 -45.91 0.78 -6.19
CA GLU A 498 -47.10 0.85 -5.35
C GLU A 498 -47.76 -0.53 -5.20
N GLN A 499 -48.30 -0.76 -4.01
CA GLN A 499 -49.21 -1.86 -3.67
C GLN A 499 -50.55 -1.24 -3.23
N ILE A 500 -51.65 -1.79 -3.75
CA ILE A 500 -53.01 -1.41 -3.34
C ILE A 500 -53.71 -2.66 -2.80
N GLU A 501 -54.23 -2.56 -1.58
CA GLU A 501 -54.95 -3.62 -0.87
C GLU A 501 -56.39 -3.14 -0.61
N GLU A 502 -57.38 -3.70 -1.30
CA GLU A 502 -58.79 -3.35 -1.12
C GLU A 502 -59.34 -3.98 0.17
N ARG A 503 -59.93 -3.16 1.04
CA ARG A 503 -60.69 -3.63 2.20
C ARG A 503 -62.12 -3.93 1.76
N LYS A 504 -62.45 -5.20 1.60
CA LYS A 504 -63.87 -5.62 1.52
C LYS A 504 -64.55 -5.26 2.84
N SER A 505 -65.55 -4.39 2.77
CA SER A 505 -66.52 -4.23 3.84
C SER A 505 -67.29 -5.54 4.01
N ASP A 506 -67.25 -6.12 5.21
CA ASP A 506 -68.13 -7.24 5.52
C ASP A 506 -69.59 -6.79 5.39
N PRO A 507 -70.45 -7.55 4.68
CA PRO A 507 -71.88 -7.27 4.66
C PRO A 507 -72.42 -7.50 6.07
N GLN A 508 -73.02 -6.45 6.66
CA GLN A 508 -73.64 -6.54 7.98
C GLN A 508 -74.72 -7.62 8.01
N THR A 509 -74.56 -8.60 8.91
CA THR A 509 -75.58 -9.56 9.34
C THR A 509 -76.35 -9.04 10.54
#